data_AF-A0A2V9ZXK5-F1
#
_entry.id   AF-A0A2V9ZXK5-F1
#
_cell.length_a   1.000
_cell.length_b   1.000
_cell.length_c   1.000
_cell.angle_alpha   90.00
_cell.angle_beta   90.00
_cell.angle_gamma   90.00
#
_symmetry.space_group_name_H-M   'P 1'
#
loop_
_entity.id
_entity.type
_entity.pdbx_description
1 polymer ?
#
loop_
_entity_poly.entity_id
_entity_poly.type
_entity_poly.pdbx_seq_one_letter_code
_entity_poly.pdbx_strand_id
1 'polypeptide(L)'
;MSEPAELLASHGFAVYILHYFDRTGTALADKQTIFSKFPVWMKTLWDAITHVEQQPSVDPERIGLLGFSLGAYLSLSDAAIDKRIKAVVDFFGGLPKE
;
A
#
# COMPACT_ATOMS: atom_id res chain seq x y z
N MET A 1 15.32 1.77 -2.86
CA MET A 1 13.98 1.12 -2.83
C MET A 1 13.12 1.45 -4.06
N SER A 2 13.70 2.00 -5.15
CA SER A 2 12.94 2.28 -6.38
C SER A 2 12.92 1.12 -7.37
N GLU A 3 13.82 0.14 -7.24
CA GLU A 3 13.99 -0.94 -8.22
C GLU A 3 12.69 -1.72 -8.56
N PRO A 4 11.84 -2.15 -7.61
CA PRO A 4 10.56 -2.77 -7.95
C PRO A 4 9.60 -1.81 -8.68
N ALA A 5 9.60 -0.53 -8.32
CA ALA A 5 8.75 0.47 -8.92
C ALA A 5 9.17 0.79 -10.36
N GLU A 6 10.48 0.96 -10.59
CA GLU A 6 11.07 1.16 -11.91
C GLU A 6 10.85 -0.07 -12.81
N LEU A 7 11.01 -1.28 -12.26
CA LEU A 7 10.74 -2.52 -12.98
C LEU A 7 9.28 -2.57 -13.44
N LEU A 8 8.31 -2.34 -12.55
CA LEU A 8 6.89 -2.33 -12.91
C LEU A 8 6.57 -1.24 -13.93
N ALA A 9 7.11 -0.02 -13.76
CA ALA A 9 6.91 1.06 -14.71
C ALA A 9 7.45 0.71 -16.11
N SER A 10 8.63 0.06 -16.19
CA SER A 10 9.21 -0.40 -17.46
C SER A 10 8.37 -1.49 -18.15
N HIS A 11 7.49 -2.17 -17.41
CA HIS A 11 6.56 -3.17 -17.94
C HIS A 11 5.16 -2.60 -18.19
N GLY A 12 5.00 -1.28 -18.18
CA GLY A 12 3.76 -0.60 -18.61
C GLY A 12 2.72 -0.39 -17.50
N PHE A 13 3.09 -0.58 -16.23
CA PHE A 13 2.21 -0.23 -15.11
C PHE A 13 2.32 1.26 -14.78
N ALA A 14 1.19 1.90 -14.47
CA ALA A 14 1.20 3.17 -13.74
C ALA A 14 1.55 2.87 -12.28
N VAL A 15 2.69 3.40 -11.79
CA VAL A 15 3.21 3.08 -10.46
C VAL A 15 3.16 4.32 -9.56
N TYR A 16 2.60 4.14 -8.36
CA TYR A 16 2.49 5.17 -7.34
C TYR A 16 3.19 4.69 -6.07
N ILE A 17 4.10 5.51 -5.53
CA ILE A 17 4.81 5.21 -4.28
C ILE A 17 4.09 5.91 -3.13
N LEU A 18 3.58 5.13 -2.18
CA LEU A 18 2.81 5.65 -1.06
C LEU A 18 3.72 6.01 0.13
N HIS A 19 3.73 7.29 0.50
CA HIS A 19 4.42 7.81 1.69
C HIS A 19 3.46 7.88 2.89
N TYR A 20 2.98 6.73 3.38
CA TYR A 20 1.94 6.69 4.42
C TYR A 20 2.39 7.25 5.79
N PHE A 21 3.69 7.27 6.07
CA PHE A 21 4.23 7.88 7.30
C PHE A 21 4.06 9.40 7.37
N ASP A 22 3.98 10.08 6.21
CA ASP A 22 3.83 11.53 6.16
C ASP A 22 2.51 11.97 6.80
N ARG A 23 1.46 11.12 6.74
CA ARG A 23 0.16 11.35 7.38
C ARG A 23 0.27 11.61 8.89
N THR A 24 1.27 11.01 9.54
CA THR A 24 1.47 11.08 10.99
C THR A 24 2.78 11.76 11.39
N GLY A 25 3.55 12.27 10.42
CA GLY A 25 4.87 12.84 10.66
C GLY A 25 5.86 11.83 11.25
N THR A 26 5.71 10.53 10.96
CA THR A 26 6.51 9.47 11.58
C THR A 26 7.82 9.24 10.81
N ALA A 27 8.96 9.52 11.42
CA ALA A 27 10.27 9.25 10.80
C ALA A 27 10.75 7.80 11.02
N LEU A 28 10.50 7.25 12.20
CA LEU A 28 10.84 5.88 12.59
C LEU A 28 9.67 5.27 13.36
N ALA A 29 9.36 4.01 13.07
CA ALA A 29 8.22 3.32 13.67
C ALA A 29 8.69 2.09 14.45
N ASP A 30 8.60 2.16 15.78
CA ASP A 30 8.74 0.99 16.65
C ASP A 30 7.42 0.21 16.73
N LYS A 31 7.40 -0.91 17.47
CA LYS A 31 6.20 -1.77 17.59
C LYS A 31 4.99 -1.01 18.15
N GLN A 32 5.19 -0.13 19.14
CA GLN A 32 4.11 0.62 19.77
C GLN A 32 3.54 1.68 18.81
N THR A 33 4.41 2.36 18.08
CA THR A 33 4.04 3.31 17.02
C THR A 33 3.28 2.59 15.92
N ILE A 34 3.78 1.44 15.45
CA ILE A 34 3.09 0.62 14.46
C ILE A 34 1.69 0.30 14.94
N PHE A 35 1.54 -0.30 16.13
CA PHE A 35 0.25 -0.69 16.65
C PHE A 35 -0.73 0.49 16.75
N SER A 36 -0.27 1.63 17.27
CA SER A 36 -1.12 2.82 17.46
C SER A 36 -1.46 3.57 16.17
N LYS A 37 -0.59 3.54 15.15
CA LYS A 37 -0.75 4.30 13.91
C LYS A 37 -1.23 3.47 12.73
N PHE A 38 -1.23 2.14 12.84
CA PHE A 38 -1.66 1.22 11.79
C PHE A 38 -3.02 1.62 11.16
N PRO A 39 -4.08 1.94 11.93
CA PRO A 39 -5.37 2.31 11.32
C PRO A 39 -5.30 3.59 10.47
N VAL A 40 -4.47 4.56 10.87
CA VAL A 40 -4.32 5.83 10.13
C VAL A 40 -3.52 5.61 8.84
N TRP A 41 -2.50 4.75 8.86
CA TRP A 41 -1.75 4.39 7.66
C TRP A 41 -2.56 3.52 6.70
N MET A 42 -3.37 2.60 7.22
CA MET A 42 -4.39 1.87 6.45
C MET A 42 -5.35 2.82 5.74
N LYS A 43 -5.90 3.80 6.47
CA LYS A 43 -6.77 4.81 5.88
C LYS A 43 -6.06 5.63 4.80
N THR A 44 -4.77 5.90 4.96
CA THR A 44 -3.96 6.61 3.97
C THR A 44 -3.79 5.80 2.68
N LEU A 45 -3.59 4.49 2.79
CA LEU A 45 -3.57 3.58 1.65
C LEU A 45 -4.94 3.56 0.93
N TRP A 46 -6.03 3.42 1.68
CA TRP A 46 -7.39 3.45 1.12
C TRP A 46 -7.72 4.77 0.39
N ASP A 47 -7.34 5.91 0.99
CA ASP A 47 -7.50 7.23 0.39
C ASP A 47 -6.64 7.36 -0.89
N ALA A 48 -5.43 6.79 -0.89
CA ALA A 48 -4.55 6.77 -2.06
C ALA A 48 -5.12 5.92 -3.20
N ILE A 49 -5.69 4.74 -2.91
CA ILE A 49 -6.38 3.91 -3.91
C ILE A 49 -7.55 4.69 -4.53
N THR A 50 -8.34 5.38 -3.70
CA THR A 50 -9.45 6.24 -4.17
C THR A 50 -8.99 7.35 -5.10
N HIS A 51 -7.81 7.91 -4.84
CA HIS A 51 -7.23 8.92 -5.72
C HIS A 51 -6.67 8.31 -7.02
N VAL A 52 -5.97 7.18 -6.92
CA VAL A 52 -5.28 6.52 -8.04
C VAL A 52 -6.28 5.95 -9.04
N GLU A 53 -7.40 5.36 -8.60
CA GLU A 53 -8.42 4.81 -9.50
C GLU A 53 -9.08 5.86 -10.41
N GLN A 54 -8.97 7.14 -10.05
CA GLN A 54 -9.52 8.27 -10.82
C GLN A 54 -8.51 8.85 -11.83
N GLN A 55 -7.28 8.36 -11.85
CA GLN A 55 -6.25 8.91 -12.74
C GLN A 55 -6.45 8.42 -14.17
N PRO A 56 -6.32 9.27 -15.20
CA PRO A 56 -6.57 8.89 -16.59
C PRO A 56 -5.71 7.73 -17.11
N SER A 57 -4.55 7.51 -16.52
CA SER A 57 -3.60 6.45 -16.90
C SER A 57 -3.78 5.14 -16.12
N VAL A 58 -4.84 5.01 -15.31
CA VAL A 58 -5.09 3.86 -14.44
C VAL A 58 -6.37 3.15 -14.89
N ASP A 59 -6.30 1.82 -15.03
CA ASP A 59 -7.48 0.98 -15.20
C ASP A 59 -8.02 0.61 -13.80
N PRO A 60 -9.20 1.11 -13.39
CA PRO A 60 -9.74 0.88 -12.05
C PRO A 60 -10.06 -0.60 -11.77
N GLU A 61 -10.21 -1.43 -12.81
CA GLU A 61 -10.44 -2.87 -12.65
C GLU A 61 -9.14 -3.66 -12.47
N ARG A 62 -7.96 -3.02 -12.53
CA ARG A 62 -6.64 -3.67 -12.47
C ARG A 62 -5.67 -2.97 -11.52
N ILE A 63 -6.08 -2.80 -10.26
CA ILE A 63 -5.23 -2.23 -9.21
C ILE A 63 -4.62 -3.35 -8.36
N GLY A 64 -3.30 -3.32 -8.19
CA GLY A 64 -2.55 -4.24 -7.31
C GLY A 64 -1.70 -3.48 -6.31
N LEU A 65 -1.40 -4.12 -5.18
CA LEU A 65 -0.53 -3.57 -4.14
C LEU A 65 0.77 -4.38 -4.05
N LEU A 66 1.89 -3.70 -3.82
CA LEU A 66 3.18 -4.31 -3.55
C LEU A 66 3.74 -3.67 -2.29
N GLY A 67 4.02 -4.49 -1.27
CA GLY A 67 4.45 -4.00 0.03
C GLY A 67 5.68 -4.75 0.54
N PHE A 68 6.48 -4.05 1.35
CA PHE A 68 7.61 -4.61 2.10
C PHE A 68 7.39 -4.42 3.60
N SER A 69 7.63 -5.46 4.39
CA SER A 69 7.53 -5.42 5.85
C SER A 69 6.21 -4.80 6.30
N LEU A 70 6.21 -3.70 7.07
CA LEU A 70 5.00 -2.97 7.46
C LEU A 70 4.08 -2.61 6.28
N GLY A 71 4.65 -2.24 5.12
CA GLY A 71 3.87 -1.95 3.91
C GLY A 71 3.15 -3.18 3.37
N ALA A 72 3.71 -4.39 3.56
CA ALA A 72 3.05 -5.65 3.19
C ALA A 72 1.88 -5.96 4.14
N TYR A 73 2.05 -5.75 5.46
CA TYR A 73 0.95 -5.89 6.42
C TYR A 73 -0.22 -4.95 6.09
N LEU A 74 0.07 -3.68 5.76
CA LEU A 74 -0.95 -2.73 5.31
C LEU A 74 -1.63 -3.20 4.02
N SER A 75 -0.85 -3.65 3.03
CA SER A 75 -1.39 -4.10 1.74
C SER A 75 -2.33 -5.30 1.88
N LEU A 76 -1.93 -6.31 2.66
CA LEU A 76 -2.75 -7.49 2.91
C LEU A 76 -4.01 -7.16 3.71
N SER A 77 -3.88 -6.30 4.73
CA SER A 77 -5.01 -5.89 5.57
C SER A 77 -6.05 -5.10 4.78
N ASP A 78 -5.61 -4.23 3.87
CA ASP A 78 -6.50 -3.43 3.02
C ASP A 78 -7.19 -4.30 1.97
N ALA A 79 -6.42 -5.15 1.27
CA ALA A 79 -6.96 -6.07 0.26
C ALA A 79 -7.96 -7.08 0.83
N ALA A 80 -7.92 -7.39 2.14
CA ALA A 80 -8.90 -8.24 2.80
C ALA A 80 -10.31 -7.61 2.86
N ILE A 81 -10.41 -6.27 2.78
CA ILE A 81 -11.68 -5.53 2.90
C ILE A 81 -12.00 -4.64 1.70
N ASP A 82 -11.02 -4.31 0.85
CA ASP A 82 -11.18 -3.47 -0.33
C ASP A 82 -11.19 -4.29 -1.63
N LYS A 83 -12.37 -4.46 -2.21
CA LYS A 83 -12.59 -5.23 -3.45
C LYS A 83 -11.98 -4.59 -4.71
N ARG A 84 -11.50 -3.35 -4.63
CA ARG A 84 -10.77 -2.70 -5.73
C ARG A 84 -9.42 -3.37 -5.98
N ILE A 85 -8.81 -3.93 -4.94
CA ILE A 85 -7.50 -4.59 -5.03
C ILE A 85 -7.64 -6.00 -5.60
N LYS A 86 -6.92 -6.26 -6.70
CA LYS A 86 -6.99 -7.54 -7.43
C LYS A 86 -5.81 -8.47 -7.14
N ALA A 87 -4.70 -7.93 -6.65
CA ALA A 87 -3.51 -8.70 -6.31
C ALA A 87 -2.69 -7.98 -5.24
N VAL A 88 -2.01 -8.77 -4.40
CA VAL A 88 -1.02 -8.27 -3.44
C VAL A 88 0.28 -9.05 -3.61
N VAL A 89 1.40 -8.34 -3.69
CA VAL A 89 2.75 -8.91 -3.58
C VAL A 89 3.29 -8.58 -2.20
N ASP A 90 3.43 -9.61 -1.37
CA ASP A 90 3.98 -9.52 -0.01
C ASP A 90 5.48 -9.82 -0.03
N PHE A 91 6.27 -8.87 0.46
CA PHE A 91 7.65 -9.11 0.88
C PHE A 91 7.79 -8.97 2.41
N PHE A 92 7.78 -10.10 3.11
CA PHE A 92 8.02 -10.22 4.56
C PHE A 92 6.98 -9.51 5.46
N GLY A 93 5.72 -9.57 5.05
CA GLY A 93 4.56 -9.09 5.80
C GLY A 93 3.84 -10.20 6.57
N GLY A 94 2.52 -10.05 6.63
CA GLY A 94 1.60 -11.01 7.22
C GLY A 94 0.19 -10.47 7.35
N LEU A 95 -0.75 -11.35 7.65
CA LEU A 95 -2.09 -10.96 8.08
C LEU A 95 -2.11 -10.89 9.62
N PRO A 96 -2.63 -9.80 10.22
CA PRO A 96 -2.98 -9.81 11.64
C PRO A 96 -3.92 -10.99 11.90
N LYS A 97 -3.77 -11.65 13.06
CA LYS A 97 -4.68 -12.73 13.45
C LYS A 97 -6.10 -12.16 13.61
N GLU A 98 -7.09 -12.92 13.15
CA GLU A 98 -8.53 -12.69 13.42
C GLU A 98 -8.82 -12.61 14.93
#